data_AF-A0A0D7BIC1-F1
#
_entry.id   AF-A0A0D7BIC1-F1
#
_cell.length_a   1.000
_cell.length_b   1.000
_cell.length_c   1.000
_cell.angle_alpha   90.00
_cell.angle_beta   90.00
_cell.angle_gamma   90.00
#
_symmetry.space_group_name_H-M   'P 1'
#
loop_
_entity.id
_entity.type
_entity.pdbx_description
1 polymer ?
#
loop_
_entity_poly.entity_id
_entity_poly.type
_entity_poly.pdbx_seq_one_letter_code
_entity_poly.pdbx_strand_id
1 'polypeptide(L)'
;MDNDWKTTATAQSSQLGQPTSEPVTNSAPLNDAESMEAPPVPDRIEIPASLPDIPSSSSLDFDLSRFIPSSDLSSTPVTDKVNKRASNVQKLAEENEKLKEELRAMSDRLEQAERRTQRRLQAKEKLDHKEQHIMDV
;
A
#
# COMPACT_ATOMS: atom_id res chain seq x y z
N MET A 1 -23.25 -38.29 -32.92
CA MET A 1 -22.29 -39.17 -32.24
C MET A 1 -21.23 -39.52 -33.27
N ASP A 2 -19.99 -39.57 -32.80
CA ASP A 2 -18.78 -40.00 -33.51
C ASP A 2 -18.12 -38.93 -34.40
N ASN A 3 -17.05 -38.34 -33.87
CA ASN A 3 -15.84 -38.02 -34.63
C ASN A 3 -14.64 -38.23 -33.71
N ASP A 4 -14.07 -39.40 -33.89
CA ASP A 4 -12.83 -39.88 -33.31
C ASP A 4 -11.60 -39.17 -33.91
N TRP A 5 -10.51 -39.29 -33.17
CA TRP A 5 -9.14 -39.54 -33.62
C TRP A 5 -8.29 -38.44 -34.30
N LYS A 6 -7.34 -37.93 -33.48
CA LYS A 6 -5.90 -37.73 -33.77
C LYS A 6 -5.39 -36.39 -34.33
N THR A 7 -4.70 -35.70 -33.40
CA THR A 7 -3.33 -35.13 -33.49
C THR A 7 -2.89 -34.38 -34.74
N THR A 8 -2.64 -33.08 -34.56
CA THR A 8 -1.37 -32.43 -34.94
C THR A 8 -0.99 -31.41 -33.87
N ALA A 9 0.07 -31.70 -33.12
CA ALA A 9 0.75 -30.72 -32.28
C ALA A 9 1.57 -29.81 -33.19
N THR A 10 1.14 -28.56 -33.33
CA THR A 10 1.92 -27.50 -33.98
C THR A 10 2.93 -26.96 -32.97
N ALA A 11 4.13 -27.54 -32.99
CA ALA A 11 5.30 -26.98 -32.33
C ALA A 11 6.17 -26.29 -33.40
N GLN A 12 6.03 -24.97 -33.53
CA GLN A 12 7.00 -24.09 -34.16
C GLN A 12 6.95 -22.73 -33.47
N SER A 13 8.01 -22.35 -32.77
CA SER A 13 8.82 -21.17 -33.12
C SER A 13 9.83 -20.87 -32.02
N SER A 14 11.10 -20.92 -32.41
CA SER A 14 12.27 -20.44 -31.68
C SER A 14 12.17 -18.95 -31.35
N GLN A 15 12.63 -18.54 -30.15
CA GLN A 15 13.77 -17.61 -29.99
C GLN A 15 13.95 -17.13 -28.53
N LEU A 16 15.19 -17.31 -28.08
CA LEU A 16 16.03 -16.51 -27.17
C LEU A 16 15.38 -15.56 -26.14
N GLY A 17 15.74 -15.78 -24.87
CA GLY A 17 15.64 -14.76 -23.82
C GLY A 17 15.90 -15.36 -22.43
N GLN A 18 17.16 -15.71 -22.13
CA GLN A 18 17.57 -16.02 -20.75
C GLN A 18 17.53 -14.73 -19.90
N PRO A 19 16.95 -14.71 -18.69
CA PRO A 19 17.30 -13.69 -17.72
C PRO A 19 18.66 -14.05 -17.11
N THR A 20 19.69 -13.32 -17.51
CA THR A 20 21.00 -13.30 -16.85
C THR A 20 20.84 -12.80 -15.41
N SER A 21 20.82 -13.70 -14.45
CA SER A 21 21.02 -13.37 -13.03
C SER A 21 22.52 -13.28 -12.77
N GLU A 22 23.08 -12.06 -12.87
CA GLU A 22 24.41 -11.79 -12.31
C GLU A 22 24.29 -11.48 -10.82
N PRO A 23 25.00 -12.21 -9.93
CA PRO A 23 25.23 -11.73 -8.58
C PRO A 23 26.40 -10.75 -8.59
N VAL A 24 26.10 -9.45 -8.57
CA VAL A 24 27.12 -8.42 -8.31
C VAL A 24 27.51 -8.51 -6.84
N THR A 25 28.58 -9.26 -6.58
CA THR A 25 29.29 -9.28 -5.31
C THR A 25 30.19 -8.03 -5.25
N ASN A 26 29.62 -6.89 -4.91
CA ASN A 26 30.41 -5.71 -4.56
C ASN A 26 30.93 -5.83 -3.13
N SER A 27 31.99 -6.61 -2.97
CA SER A 27 32.92 -6.50 -1.85
C SER A 27 34.01 -5.51 -2.24
N ALA A 28 33.96 -4.30 -1.69
CA ALA A 28 35.10 -3.39 -1.65
C ALA A 28 35.22 -2.77 -0.25
N PRO A 29 36.44 -2.49 0.20
CA PRO A 29 36.84 -2.50 1.62
C PRO A 29 36.49 -1.21 2.36
N LEU A 30 36.34 -1.35 3.69
CA LEU A 30 36.39 -0.25 4.66
C LEU A 30 37.68 0.55 4.43
N ASN A 31 37.52 1.81 4.02
CA ASN A 31 38.55 2.83 4.19
C ASN A 31 38.11 3.79 5.29
N ASP A 32 39.04 3.95 6.22
CA ASP A 32 38.96 4.72 7.45
C ASP A 32 38.67 6.22 7.25
N ALA A 33 37.90 6.73 8.19
CA ALA A 33 37.98 8.07 8.79
C ALA A 33 38.56 9.21 7.91
N GLU A 34 37.67 9.88 7.18
CA GLU A 34 37.90 11.28 6.79
C GLU A 34 36.79 12.18 7.34
N SER A 35 37.27 13.23 8.00
CA SER A 35 36.55 14.28 8.72
C SER A 35 35.25 14.74 8.03
N MET A 36 34.11 14.54 8.70
CA MET A 36 32.88 15.25 8.32
C MET A 36 33.01 16.72 8.74
N GLU A 37 33.46 17.56 7.81
CA GLU A 37 33.24 19.00 7.88
C GLU A 37 31.74 19.25 7.68
N ALA A 38 31.11 19.83 8.70
CA ALA A 38 29.69 20.13 8.69
C ALA A 38 29.37 21.17 7.60
N PRO A 39 28.28 21.01 6.83
CA PRO A 39 27.90 22.00 5.83
C PRO A 39 27.59 23.36 6.49
N PRO A 40 27.97 24.49 5.87
CA PRO A 40 27.66 25.81 6.41
C PRO A 40 26.15 26.00 6.46
N VAL A 41 25.65 26.30 7.66
CA VAL A 41 24.24 26.64 7.90
C VAL A 41 23.93 27.93 7.14
N PRO A 42 22.97 27.95 6.19
CA PRO A 42 22.59 29.20 5.53
C PRO A 42 22.01 30.16 6.57
N ASP A 43 22.44 31.42 6.49
CA ASP A 43 21.98 32.50 7.35
C ASP A 43 20.46 32.51 7.48
N ARG A 44 20.01 32.56 8.75
CA ARG A 44 18.61 32.61 9.14
C ARG A 44 17.96 33.85 8.52
N ILE A 45 17.13 33.65 7.50
CA ILE A 45 16.30 34.70 6.91
C ILE A 45 15.34 35.20 7.99
N GLU A 46 15.56 36.43 8.47
CA GLU A 46 14.63 37.14 9.34
C GLU A 46 13.41 37.56 8.52
N ILE A 47 12.37 36.75 8.57
CA ILE A 47 11.07 37.10 7.98
C ILE A 47 10.46 38.19 8.89
N PRO A 48 10.19 39.42 8.41
CA PRO A 48 9.47 40.40 9.20
C PRO A 48 8.08 39.85 9.52
N ALA A 49 7.79 39.69 10.81
CA ALA A 49 6.55 39.12 11.33
C ALA A 49 5.36 40.08 11.24
N SER A 50 5.10 40.65 10.05
CA SER A 50 3.89 41.43 9.79
C SER A 50 3.06 40.70 8.75
N LEU A 51 2.17 39.83 9.22
CA LEU A 51 1.08 39.30 8.41
C LEU A 51 0.06 40.43 8.12
N PRO A 52 -0.59 40.43 6.95
CA PRO A 52 -1.67 41.36 6.67
C PRO A 52 -2.89 41.09 7.58
N ASP A 53 -3.46 42.15 8.14
CA ASP A 53 -4.68 42.06 8.96
C ASP A 53 -5.85 41.53 8.13
N ILE A 54 -6.43 40.41 8.57
CA ILE A 54 -7.60 39.81 7.95
C ILE A 54 -8.84 40.63 8.41
N PRO A 55 -9.66 41.17 7.48
CA PRO A 55 -10.82 41.96 7.85
C PRO A 55 -11.80 41.11 8.65
N SER A 56 -11.94 41.44 9.94
CA SER A 56 -12.94 40.88 10.85
C SER A 56 -14.28 41.58 10.64
N SER A 57 -14.90 41.37 9.48
CA SER A 57 -16.28 41.80 9.24
C SER A 57 -17.13 40.60 8.83
N SER A 58 -18.13 40.33 9.66
CA SER A 58 -19.09 39.22 9.70
C SER A 58 -20.03 39.09 8.49
N SER A 59 -19.60 39.49 7.30
CA SER A 59 -20.26 39.26 6.01
C SER A 59 -19.17 38.90 5.00
N LEU A 60 -18.72 37.65 5.08
CA LEU A 60 -17.97 37.01 4.01
C LEU A 60 -18.98 36.45 3.00
N ASP A 61 -19.83 37.31 2.45
CA ASP A 61 -20.66 37.00 1.30
C ASP A 61 -19.74 37.02 0.06
N PHE A 62 -18.83 36.05 0.01
CA PHE A 62 -18.05 35.78 -1.18
C PHE A 62 -19.00 35.24 -2.23
N ASP A 63 -19.47 36.11 -3.11
CA ASP A 63 -20.20 35.74 -4.31
C ASP A 63 -19.25 35.02 -5.28
N LEU A 64 -19.03 33.72 -5.01
CA LEU A 64 -18.23 32.84 -5.85
C LEU A 64 -18.81 32.71 -7.26
N SER A 65 -20.09 33.05 -7.46
CA SER A 65 -20.75 33.14 -8.77
C SER A 65 -20.13 34.19 -9.70
N ARG A 66 -19.42 35.18 -9.15
CA ARG A 66 -18.69 36.20 -9.93
C ARG A 66 -17.34 35.70 -10.47
N PHE A 67 -16.71 34.77 -9.76
CA PHE A 67 -15.43 34.17 -10.15
C PHE A 67 -15.60 32.87 -10.95
N ILE A 68 -16.74 32.19 -10.75
CA ILE A 68 -17.11 31.00 -11.49
C ILE A 68 -18.09 31.45 -12.59
N PRO A 69 -17.64 31.65 -13.85
CA PRO A 69 -18.54 32.01 -14.94
C PRO A 69 -19.60 30.90 -15.07
N SER A 70 -20.83 31.23 -14.66
CA SER A 70 -21.93 30.28 -14.49
C SER A 70 -22.52 29.79 -15.82
N SER A 71 -21.81 29.97 -16.95
CA SER A 71 -22.30 29.67 -18.30
C SER A 71 -21.51 28.58 -19.05
N ASP A 72 -20.43 28.01 -18.51
CA ASP A 72 -19.61 27.02 -19.26
C ASP A 72 -18.94 25.92 -18.42
N LEU A 73 -19.42 25.66 -17.20
CA LEU A 73 -18.80 24.71 -16.26
C LEU A 73 -18.90 23.23 -16.68
N SER A 74 -19.61 22.93 -17.75
CA SER A 74 -19.74 21.58 -18.29
C SER A 74 -18.51 21.12 -19.09
N SER A 75 -17.64 22.01 -19.55
CA SER A 75 -16.59 21.63 -20.51
C SER A 75 -15.33 22.50 -20.45
N THR A 76 -14.88 22.88 -19.25
CA THR A 76 -13.52 23.42 -19.12
C THR A 76 -12.54 22.25 -18.93
N PRO A 77 -11.32 22.30 -19.50
CA PRO A 77 -10.34 21.23 -19.34
C PRO A 77 -9.93 20.99 -17.87
N VAL A 78 -10.22 21.94 -16.98
CA VAL A 78 -10.01 21.83 -15.53
C VAL A 78 -11.10 21.01 -14.87
N THR A 79 -12.38 21.21 -15.22
CA THR A 79 -13.51 20.42 -14.68
C THR A 79 -13.41 18.96 -15.08
N ASP A 80 -12.97 18.66 -16.32
CA ASP A 80 -12.74 17.28 -16.76
C ASP A 80 -11.61 16.59 -15.99
N LYS A 81 -10.54 17.30 -15.68
CA LYS A 81 -9.43 16.77 -14.87
C LYS A 81 -9.88 16.51 -13.43
N VAL A 82 -10.71 17.39 -12.87
CA VAL A 82 -11.31 17.18 -11.53
C VAL A 82 -12.21 15.95 -11.54
N ASN A 83 -13.10 15.82 -12.52
CA ASN A 83 -14.00 14.67 -12.65
C ASN A 83 -13.23 13.35 -12.81
N LYS A 84 -12.19 13.33 -13.64
CA LYS A 84 -11.31 12.15 -13.78
C LYS A 84 -10.59 11.79 -12.48
N ARG A 85 -10.07 12.78 -11.75
CA ARG A 85 -9.45 12.54 -10.44
C ARG A 85 -10.45 12.02 -9.42
N ALA A 86 -11.66 12.57 -9.38
CA ALA A 86 -12.72 12.09 -8.49
C ALA A 86 -13.07 10.63 -8.79
N SER A 87 -13.23 10.26 -10.07
CA SER A 87 -13.47 8.88 -10.49
C SER A 87 -12.31 7.94 -10.11
N ASN A 88 -11.07 8.38 -10.24
CA ASN A 88 -9.92 7.59 -9.82
C ASN A 88 -9.86 7.41 -8.30
N VAL A 89 -10.16 8.46 -7.52
CA VAL A 89 -10.22 8.37 -6.05
C VAL A 89 -11.31 7.40 -5.62
N GLN A 90 -12.48 7.43 -6.27
CA GLN A 90 -13.54 6.47 -6.01
C GLN A 90 -13.11 5.03 -6.27
N LYS A 91 -12.50 4.76 -7.44
CA LYS A 91 -11.97 3.41 -7.74
C LYS A 91 -10.92 2.95 -6.74
N LEU A 92 -10.00 3.84 -6.35
CA LEU A 92 -8.99 3.53 -5.34
C LEU A 92 -9.61 3.28 -3.95
N ALA A 93 -10.74 3.92 -3.63
CA ALA A 93 -11.45 3.66 -2.39
C ALA A 93 -12.10 2.27 -2.41
N GLU A 94 -12.75 1.89 -3.51
CA GLU A 94 -13.33 0.55 -3.72
C GLU A 94 -12.25 -0.54 -3.65
N GLU A 95 -11.11 -0.34 -4.30
CA GLU A 95 -9.97 -1.27 -4.22
C GLU A 95 -9.38 -1.35 -2.81
N ASN A 96 -9.26 -0.23 -2.10
CA ASN A 96 -8.81 -0.25 -0.70
C ASN A 96 -9.77 -1.00 0.21
N GLU A 97 -11.08 -0.85 0.02
CA GLU A 97 -12.08 -1.57 0.79
C GLU A 97 -11.96 -3.08 0.55
N LYS A 98 -11.86 -3.51 -0.71
CA LYS A 98 -11.63 -4.90 -1.07
C LYS A 98 -10.36 -5.47 -0.44
N LEU A 99 -9.25 -4.73 -0.50
CA LEU A 99 -7.99 -5.18 0.10
C LEU A 99 -8.08 -5.27 1.63
N LYS A 100 -8.83 -4.38 2.28
CA LYS A 100 -9.08 -4.46 3.72
C LYS A 100 -9.90 -5.69 4.08
N GLU A 101 -10.92 -6.03 3.29
CA GLU A 101 -11.70 -7.25 3.48
C GLU A 101 -10.83 -8.50 3.31
N GLU A 102 -9.95 -8.52 2.30
CA GLU A 102 -9.03 -9.62 2.08
C GLU A 102 -8.04 -9.78 3.24
N LEU A 103 -7.44 -8.68 3.70
CA LEU A 103 -6.57 -8.68 4.88
C LEU A 103 -7.31 -9.19 6.11
N ARG A 104 -8.54 -8.75 6.33
CA ARG A 104 -9.37 -9.22 7.43
C ARG A 104 -9.63 -10.73 7.32
N ALA A 105 -10.00 -11.22 6.14
CA ALA A 105 -10.22 -12.65 5.91
C ALA A 105 -8.94 -13.48 6.16
N MET A 106 -7.77 -12.97 5.76
CA MET A 106 -6.49 -13.61 6.05
C MET A 106 -6.18 -13.61 7.55
N SER A 107 -6.41 -12.51 8.26
CA SER A 107 -6.25 -12.41 9.71
C SER A 107 -7.18 -13.37 10.46
N ASP A 108 -8.46 -13.43 10.08
CA ASP A 108 -9.44 -14.35 10.67
C ASP A 108 -9.01 -15.82 10.48
N ARG A 109 -8.45 -16.14 9.30
CA ARG A 109 -7.91 -17.48 9.03
C ARG A 109 -6.70 -17.81 9.90
N LEU A 110 -5.80 -16.84 10.10
CA LEU A 110 -4.63 -16.99 10.95
C LEU A 110 -5.04 -17.20 12.41
N GLU A 111 -5.95 -16.38 12.92
CA GLU A 111 -6.47 -16.47 14.29
C GLU A 111 -7.12 -17.83 14.54
N GLN A 112 -7.91 -18.33 13.59
CA GLN A 112 -8.50 -19.67 13.70
C GLN A 112 -7.44 -20.77 13.75
N ALA A 113 -6.37 -20.66 12.95
CA ALA A 113 -5.28 -21.62 12.95
C ALA A 113 -4.49 -21.60 14.27
N GLU A 114 -4.24 -20.40 14.82
CA GLU A 114 -3.61 -20.21 16.11
C GLU A 114 -4.47 -20.80 17.24
N ARG A 115 -5.76 -20.47 17.27
CA ARG A 115 -6.71 -21.01 18.25
C ARG A 115 -6.80 -22.53 18.21
N ARG A 116 -6.76 -23.13 17.02
CA ARG A 116 -6.70 -24.60 16.86
C ARG A 116 -5.42 -25.17 17.44
N THR A 117 -4.29 -24.51 17.24
CA THR A 117 -3.00 -24.96 17.76
C THR A 117 -2.93 -24.84 19.28
N GLN A 118 -3.39 -23.73 19.85
CA GLN A 118 -3.44 -23.52 21.29
C GLN A 118 -4.34 -24.56 21.99
N ARG A 119 -5.51 -24.87 21.42
CA ARG A 119 -6.39 -25.93 21.93
C ARG A 119 -5.73 -27.30 21.95
N ARG A 120 -4.96 -27.64 20.91
CA ARG A 120 -4.21 -28.91 20.86
C ARG A 120 -3.12 -28.97 21.92
N LEU A 121 -2.40 -27.88 22.14
CA LEU A 121 -1.36 -27.80 23.17
C LEU A 121 -1.97 -27.98 24.57
N GLN A 122 -3.02 -27.23 24.90
CA GLN A 122 -3.72 -27.36 26.17
C GLN A 122 -4.29 -28.77 26.39
N ALA A 123 -4.79 -29.41 25.32
CA ALA A 123 -5.28 -30.79 25.42
C ALA A 123 -4.15 -31.78 25.74
N LYS A 124 -2.96 -31.60 25.14
CA LYS A 124 -1.77 -32.40 25.45
C LYS A 124 -1.31 -32.21 26.88
N GLU A 125 -1.14 -30.97 27.32
CA GLU A 125 -0.72 -30.67 28.71
C GLU A 125 -1.66 -31.30 29.74
N LYS A 126 -2.97 -31.28 29.49
CA LYS A 126 -3.95 -31.94 30.37
C LYS A 126 -3.83 -33.46 30.39
N LEU A 127 -3.51 -34.07 29.24
CA LEU A 127 -3.28 -35.52 29.16
C LEU A 127 -2.00 -35.88 29.92
N ASP A 128 -0.91 -35.15 29.67
CA ASP A 128 0.38 -35.38 30.33
C ASP A 128 0.25 -35.23 31.86
N HIS A 129 -0.48 -34.21 32.33
CA HIS A 129 -0.74 -34.03 33.76
C HIS A 129 -1.61 -35.14 34.36
N LYS A 130 -2.59 -35.65 33.60
CA LYS A 130 -3.42 -36.78 34.03
C LYS A 130 -2.62 -38.08 34.10
N GLU A 131 -1.73 -38.32 33.14
CA GLU A 131 -0.82 -39.48 33.15
C GLU A 131 0.14 -39.42 34.33
N GLN A 132 0.73 -38.25 34.62
CA GLN A 132 1.57 -38.06 35.81
C GLN A 132 0.79 -38.37 37.09
N HIS A 133 -0.43 -37.85 37.23
CA HIS A 133 -1.23 -38.12 38.43
C HIS A 133 -1.58 -39.60 38.60
N ILE A 134 -1.76 -40.36 37.51
CA ILE A 134 -2.01 -41.80 37.55
C ILE A 134 -0.75 -42.60 37.93
N MET A 135 0.45 -42.13 37.57
CA MET A 135 1.71 -42.79 37.93
C MET A 135 2.09 -42.60 39.41
N ASP A 136 1.63 -41.51 40.03
CA ASP A 136 1.98 -41.14 41.41
C ASP A 136 1.04 -41.78 42.49
N VAL A 137 0.00 -42.53 42.09
CA VAL A 137 -0.98 -43.19 42.97
C VAL A 137 -0.76 -44.70 42.99
#